data_AF-A0A3A6DEL5-F1
#
_entry.id   AF-A0A3A6DEL5-F1
#
_cell.length_a   1.000
_cell.length_b   1.000
_cell.length_c   1.000
_cell.angle_alpha   90.00
_cell.angle_beta   90.00
_cell.angle_gamma   90.00
#
_symmetry.space_group_name_H-M   'P 1'
#
loop_
_entity.id
_entity.type
_entity.pdbx_description
1 polymer ?
#
loop_
_entity_poly.entity_id
_entity_poly.type
_entity_poly.pdbx_seq_one_letter_code
_entity_poly.pdbx_strand_id
1 'polypeptide(L)'
;MKIPVELVAVVVSAMGTYIITKRNTLSETKRLILTSQIDNIFVPLSKFFKYKDRHSQISVADAKDLNTLLSHIIADNYKYITTDLFELANELQVHLNENNYDRIKCIYNEINIYVSNTFEALKHTLSLPTSSIKTRWSLMKQKDKVTYILETFVLPIFFLALIAYFIGFVTYLISTRLFHNTIGTETFSSIAISSISLAALIMSVLYSLNK
;
A
#
# COMPACT_ATOMS: atom_id res chain seq x y z
N MET A 1 44.57 1.13 16.93
CA MET A 1 43.53 2.13 17.29
C MET A 1 42.19 1.39 17.29
N LYS A 2 41.55 1.17 18.44
CA LYS A 2 40.27 0.46 18.51
C LYS A 2 39.15 1.45 18.19
N ILE A 3 38.41 1.23 17.11
CA ILE A 3 37.22 2.02 16.81
C ILE A 3 36.16 1.64 17.86
N PRO A 4 35.62 2.60 18.62
CA PRO A 4 34.60 2.29 19.61
C PRO A 4 33.33 1.81 18.91
N VAL A 5 32.79 0.69 19.38
CA VAL A 5 31.59 0.02 18.82
C VAL A 5 30.38 0.97 18.77
N GLU A 6 30.31 1.88 19.73
CA GLU A 6 29.31 2.95 19.82
C GLU A 6 29.30 3.86 18.58
N LEU A 7 30.48 4.21 18.04
CA LEU A 7 30.60 5.06 16.85
C LEU A 7 30.06 4.32 15.61
N VAL A 8 30.33 3.01 15.50
CA VAL A 8 29.81 2.18 14.41
C VAL A 8 28.29 2.09 14.48
N ALA A 9 27.72 1.89 15.68
CA ALA A 9 26.28 1.83 15.87
C ALA A 9 25.58 3.15 15.50
N VAL A 10 26.16 4.29 15.89
CA VAL A 10 25.65 5.63 15.55
C VAL A 10 25.69 5.87 14.03
N VAL A 11 26.77 5.51 13.36
CA VAL A 11 26.89 5.66 11.90
C VAL A 11 25.90 4.77 11.15
N VAL A 12 25.74 3.50 11.58
CA VAL A 12 24.76 2.58 10.98
C VAL A 12 23.32 3.08 11.19
N SER A 13 23.00 3.58 12.39
CA SER A 13 21.69 4.17 12.67
C SER A 13 21.43 5.42 11.82
N ALA A 14 22.38 6.36 11.77
CA ALA A 14 22.25 7.59 11.00
C ALA A 14 22.14 7.32 9.48
N MET A 15 22.92 6.38 8.93
CA MET A 15 22.81 5.97 7.53
C MET A 15 21.49 5.23 7.26
N GLY A 16 21.04 4.37 8.17
CA GLY A 16 19.76 3.67 8.08
C GLY A 16 18.60 4.67 8.04
N THR A 17 18.57 5.62 8.97
CA THR A 17 17.59 6.70 8.99
C THR A 17 17.68 7.53 7.72
N TYR A 18 18.87 7.95 7.26
CA TYR A 18 19.02 8.71 6.02
C TYR A 18 18.51 7.96 4.79
N ILE A 19 18.81 6.68 4.64
CA ILE A 19 18.36 5.85 3.51
C ILE A 19 16.84 5.68 3.55
N ILE A 20 16.27 5.41 4.73
CA ILE A 20 14.83 5.28 4.93
C ILE A 20 14.13 6.61 4.64
N THR A 21 14.61 7.71 5.21
CA THR A 21 14.08 9.05 4.96
C THR A 21 14.17 9.41 3.48
N LYS A 22 15.32 9.19 2.83
CA LYS A 22 15.51 9.48 1.39
C LYS A 22 14.61 8.63 0.49
N ARG A 23 14.36 7.37 0.85
CA ARG A 23 13.42 6.49 0.12
C ARG A 23 11.95 6.89 0.35
N ASN A 24 11.63 7.38 1.54
CA ASN A 24 10.27 7.77 1.92
C ASN A 24 9.94 9.22 1.55
N THR A 25 10.94 10.07 1.33
CA THR A 25 10.73 11.40 0.76
C THR A 25 10.37 11.26 -0.71
N LEU A 26 9.09 11.47 -1.02
CA LEU A 26 8.65 11.64 -2.39
C LEU A 26 9.44 12.79 -3.04
N SER A 27 9.80 12.62 -4.31
CA SER A 27 10.33 13.73 -5.09
C SER A 27 9.32 14.86 -5.13
N GLU A 28 9.80 16.10 -5.09
CA GLU A 28 8.95 17.30 -5.07
C GLU A 28 7.95 17.31 -6.23
N THR A 29 8.40 16.93 -7.43
CA THR A 29 7.55 16.77 -8.61
C THR A 29 6.45 15.72 -8.41
N LYS A 30 6.78 14.54 -7.85
CA LYS A 30 5.79 13.49 -7.60
C LYS A 30 4.79 13.95 -6.53
N ARG A 31 5.26 14.63 -5.48
CA ARG A 31 4.39 15.19 -4.44
C ARG A 31 3.40 16.21 -5.00
N LEU A 32 3.85 17.12 -5.87
CA LEU A 32 2.98 18.09 -6.55
C LEU A 32 1.91 17.41 -7.42
N ILE A 33 2.31 16.39 -8.19
CA ILE A 33 1.36 15.61 -9.02
C ILE A 33 0.30 14.93 -8.14
N LEU A 34 0.71 14.20 -7.09
CA LEU A 34 -0.23 13.50 -6.21
C LEU A 34 -1.15 14.47 -5.45
N THR A 35 -0.63 15.63 -5.06
CA THR A 35 -1.43 16.67 -4.39
C THR A 35 -2.48 17.23 -5.35
N SER A 36 -2.10 17.55 -6.59
CA SER A 36 -3.04 17.96 -7.63
C SER A 36 -4.12 16.90 -7.90
N GLN A 37 -3.73 15.61 -7.95
CA GLN A 37 -4.67 14.51 -8.09
C GLN A 37 -5.66 14.44 -6.92
N ILE A 38 -5.19 14.56 -5.68
CA ILE A 38 -6.06 14.59 -4.51
C ILE A 38 -7.05 15.76 -4.61
N ASP A 39 -6.53 16.98 -4.75
CA ASP A 39 -7.33 18.19 -4.55
C ASP A 39 -8.34 18.41 -5.68
N ASN A 40 -7.94 18.12 -6.92
CA ASN A 40 -8.73 18.46 -8.11
C ASN A 40 -9.53 17.28 -8.67
N ILE A 41 -9.16 16.03 -8.37
CA ILE A 41 -9.82 14.83 -8.91
C ILE A 41 -10.56 14.07 -7.79
N PHE A 42 -9.82 13.59 -6.79
CA PHE A 42 -10.38 12.64 -5.82
C PHE A 42 -11.19 13.31 -4.69
N VAL A 43 -10.88 14.54 -4.30
CA VAL A 43 -11.69 15.30 -3.32
C VAL A 43 -13.09 15.61 -3.86
N PRO A 44 -13.27 16.16 -5.07
CA PRO A 44 -14.60 16.35 -5.66
C PRO A 44 -15.39 15.05 -5.79
N LEU A 45 -14.77 13.98 -6.30
CA LEU A 45 -15.43 12.69 -6.49
C LEU A 45 -15.82 12.04 -5.17
N SER A 46 -14.92 12.04 -4.17
CA SER A 46 -15.24 11.48 -2.85
C SER A 46 -16.36 12.25 -2.13
N LYS A 47 -16.40 13.59 -2.28
CA LYS A 47 -17.54 14.40 -1.81
C LYS A 47 -18.82 13.97 -2.49
N PHE A 48 -18.83 13.85 -3.82
CA PHE A 48 -20.00 13.43 -4.59
C PHE A 48 -20.58 12.11 -4.07
N PHE A 49 -19.75 11.07 -3.94
CA PHE A 49 -20.19 9.77 -3.41
C PHE A 49 -20.67 9.86 -1.96
N LYS A 50 -19.99 10.62 -1.09
CA LYS A 50 -20.42 10.78 0.31
C LYS A 50 -21.80 11.45 0.46
N TYR A 51 -22.17 12.33 -0.48
CA TYR A 51 -23.49 12.95 -0.49
C TYR A 51 -24.55 12.02 -1.09
N LYS A 52 -24.23 11.32 -2.20
CA LYS A 52 -25.18 10.47 -2.93
C LYS A 52 -25.42 9.10 -2.28
N ASP A 53 -24.43 8.50 -1.62
CA ASP A 53 -24.56 7.20 -0.91
C ASP A 53 -25.54 7.25 0.28
N ARG A 54 -26.03 8.43 0.67
CA ARG A 54 -27.15 8.55 1.64
C ARG A 54 -28.49 8.11 1.07
N HIS A 55 -28.62 8.05 -0.25
CA HIS A 55 -29.80 7.56 -0.94
C HIS A 55 -29.57 6.10 -1.31
N SER A 56 -30.33 5.19 -0.69
CA SER A 56 -30.12 3.73 -0.74
C SER A 56 -30.29 3.08 -2.12
N GLN A 57 -30.67 3.85 -3.14
CA GLN A 57 -30.84 3.37 -4.50
C GLN A 57 -30.11 4.31 -5.48
N ILE A 58 -29.14 3.75 -6.21
CA ILE A 58 -28.46 4.43 -7.31
C ILE A 58 -29.47 4.62 -8.43
N SER A 59 -29.84 5.87 -8.71
CA SER A 59 -30.69 6.21 -9.84
C SER A 59 -29.86 6.47 -11.09
N VAL A 60 -30.51 6.38 -12.25
CA VAL A 60 -29.93 6.75 -13.55
C VAL A 60 -29.54 8.23 -13.58
N ALA A 61 -30.30 9.06 -12.87
CA ALA A 61 -29.99 10.48 -12.72
C ALA A 61 -28.65 10.66 -11.99
N ASP A 62 -28.38 9.88 -10.95
CA ASP A 62 -27.10 9.93 -10.24
C ASP A 62 -25.92 9.52 -11.11
N ALA A 63 -26.13 8.54 -12.01
CA ALA A 63 -25.11 8.15 -12.97
C ALA A 63 -24.85 9.23 -14.04
N LYS A 64 -25.89 9.98 -14.46
CA LYS A 64 -25.73 11.13 -15.36
C LYS A 64 -25.02 12.29 -14.68
N ASP A 65 -25.35 12.57 -13.41
CA ASP A 65 -24.66 13.57 -12.60
C ASP A 65 -23.17 13.20 -12.45
N LEU A 66 -22.87 11.93 -12.14
CA LEU A 66 -21.51 11.42 -12.05
C LEU A 66 -20.75 11.57 -13.38
N ASN A 67 -21.38 11.19 -14.50
CA ASN A 67 -20.75 11.32 -15.83
C ASN A 67 -20.44 12.78 -16.17
N THR A 68 -21.34 13.69 -15.83
CA THR A 68 -21.13 15.14 -16.03
C THR A 68 -19.95 15.64 -15.20
N LEU A 69 -19.88 15.24 -13.92
CA LEU A 69 -18.78 15.60 -13.03
C LEU A 69 -17.44 15.02 -13.53
N LEU A 70 -17.41 13.74 -13.92
CA LEU A 70 -16.22 13.08 -14.46
C LEU A 70 -15.73 13.78 -15.73
N SER A 71 -16.63 14.15 -16.63
CA SER A 71 -16.29 14.85 -17.87
C SER A 71 -15.61 16.20 -17.60
N HIS A 72 -16.13 16.97 -16.64
CA HIS A 72 -15.52 18.24 -16.23
C HIS A 72 -14.14 18.03 -15.60
N ILE A 73 -14.03 17.09 -14.65
CA ILE A 73 -12.75 16.79 -13.98
C ILE A 73 -11.70 16.32 -14.99
N ILE A 74 -12.08 15.48 -15.95
CA ILE A 74 -11.18 14.98 -17.00
C ILE A 74 -10.71 16.11 -17.91
N ALA A 75 -11.61 17.01 -18.32
CA ALA A 75 -11.26 18.14 -19.17
C ALA A 75 -10.28 19.09 -18.46
N ASP A 76 -10.55 19.42 -17.20
CA ASP A 76 -9.75 20.38 -16.43
C ASP A 76 -8.40 19.80 -15.97
N ASN A 77 -8.33 18.46 -15.78
CA ASN A 77 -7.18 17.79 -15.17
C ASN A 77 -6.58 16.69 -16.04
N TYR A 78 -6.73 16.75 -17.37
CA TYR A 78 -6.32 15.69 -18.30
C TYR A 78 -4.91 15.13 -18.05
N LYS A 79 -3.94 15.99 -17.71
CA LYS A 79 -2.54 15.60 -17.42
C LYS A 79 -2.35 14.77 -16.15
N TYR A 80 -3.33 14.79 -15.25
CA TYR A 80 -3.27 14.16 -13.93
C TYR A 80 -4.30 13.04 -13.76
N ILE A 81 -5.17 12.83 -14.75
CA ILE A 81 -6.13 11.72 -14.77
C ILE A 81 -5.37 10.39 -14.91
N THR A 82 -5.79 9.38 -14.15
CA THR A 82 -5.32 8.02 -14.31
C THR A 82 -6.05 7.33 -15.47
N THR A 83 -5.35 6.45 -16.18
CA THR A 83 -5.93 5.68 -17.29
C THR A 83 -7.18 4.91 -16.84
N ASP A 84 -7.14 4.25 -15.68
CA ASP A 84 -8.29 3.48 -15.17
C ASP A 84 -9.53 4.35 -14.96
N LEU A 85 -9.37 5.57 -14.42
CA LEU A 85 -10.49 6.48 -14.21
C LEU A 85 -11.07 6.98 -15.53
N PHE A 86 -10.20 7.23 -16.52
CA PHE A 86 -10.60 7.63 -17.86
C PHE A 86 -11.38 6.52 -18.57
N GLU A 87 -10.90 5.27 -18.47
CA GLU A 87 -11.58 4.10 -19.04
C GLU A 87 -12.95 3.88 -18.41
N LEU A 88 -13.05 3.91 -17.07
CA LEU A 88 -14.31 3.77 -16.36
C LEU A 88 -15.31 4.90 -16.71
N ALA A 89 -14.82 6.13 -16.88
CA ALA A 89 -15.67 7.25 -17.30
C ALA A 89 -16.21 7.06 -18.73
N ASN A 90 -15.37 6.62 -19.66
CA ASN A 90 -15.81 6.29 -21.02
C ASN A 90 -16.81 5.14 -21.02
N GLU A 91 -16.58 4.09 -20.24
CA GLU A 91 -17.49 2.95 -20.13
C GLU A 91 -18.87 3.39 -19.60
N LEU A 92 -18.87 4.25 -18.57
CA LEU A 92 -20.10 4.85 -18.04
C LEU A 92 -20.85 5.64 -19.11
N GLN A 93 -20.14 6.47 -19.89
CA GLN A 93 -20.73 7.27 -20.96
C GLN A 93 -21.36 6.39 -22.05
N VAL A 94 -20.67 5.32 -22.47
CA VAL A 94 -21.17 4.37 -23.48
C VAL A 94 -22.48 3.76 -23.01
N HIS A 95 -22.51 3.19 -21.81
CA HIS A 95 -23.70 2.50 -21.34
C HIS A 95 -24.85 3.43 -20.93
N LEU A 96 -24.55 4.70 -20.59
CA LEU A 96 -25.57 5.75 -20.46
C LEU A 96 -26.27 6.03 -21.79
N ASN A 97 -25.54 6.02 -22.92
CA ASN A 97 -26.13 6.21 -24.24
C ASN A 97 -26.95 4.99 -24.69
N GLU A 98 -26.49 3.80 -24.33
CA GLU A 98 -27.20 2.53 -24.62
C GLU A 98 -28.40 2.27 -23.69
N ASN A 99 -28.59 3.10 -22.64
CA ASN A 99 -29.60 2.91 -21.58
C ASN A 99 -29.53 1.53 -20.89
N ASN A 100 -28.32 0.96 -20.75
CA ASN A 100 -28.11 -0.33 -20.10
C ASN A 100 -28.02 -0.17 -18.58
N TYR A 101 -29.16 -0.19 -17.89
CA TYR A 101 -29.28 0.13 -16.47
C TYR A 101 -28.43 -0.74 -15.53
N ASP A 102 -28.42 -2.05 -15.76
CA ASP A 102 -27.64 -2.98 -14.92
C ASP A 102 -26.15 -2.70 -15.04
N ARG A 103 -25.68 -2.42 -16.27
CA ARG A 103 -24.27 -2.10 -16.50
C ARG A 103 -23.89 -0.73 -15.96
N ILE A 104 -24.76 0.28 -16.11
CA ILE A 104 -24.57 1.61 -15.50
C ILE A 104 -24.38 1.49 -13.99
N LYS A 105 -25.23 0.72 -13.30
CA LYS A 105 -25.14 0.51 -11.86
C LYS A 105 -23.85 -0.20 -11.46
N CYS A 106 -23.41 -1.20 -12.24
CA CYS A 106 -22.14 -1.88 -12.01
C CYS A 106 -20.96 -0.90 -12.09
N ILE A 107 -20.89 -0.13 -13.17
CA ILE A 107 -19.80 0.82 -13.42
C ILE A 107 -19.79 1.94 -12.39
N TYR A 108 -20.96 2.46 -12.00
CA TYR A 108 -21.08 3.43 -10.93
C TYR A 108 -20.41 2.93 -9.63
N ASN A 109 -20.69 1.68 -9.25
CA ASN A 109 -20.10 1.07 -8.08
C ASN A 109 -18.59 0.84 -8.25
N GLU A 110 -18.15 0.42 -9.43
CA GLU A 110 -16.72 0.25 -9.74
C GLU A 110 -15.97 1.58 -9.61
N ILE A 111 -16.53 2.69 -10.12
CA ILE A 111 -15.98 4.04 -9.96
C ILE A 111 -15.95 4.43 -8.48
N ASN A 112 -17.03 4.21 -7.71
CA ASN A 112 -17.05 4.55 -6.28
C ASN A 112 -15.94 3.81 -5.51
N ILE A 113 -15.81 2.50 -5.75
CA ILE A 113 -14.76 1.66 -5.15
C ILE A 113 -13.37 2.16 -5.56
N TYR A 114 -13.17 2.43 -6.86
CA TYR A 114 -11.90 2.93 -7.38
C TYR A 114 -11.50 4.26 -6.75
N VAL A 115 -12.41 5.23 -6.74
CA VAL A 115 -12.20 6.57 -6.14
C VAL A 115 -11.88 6.44 -4.67
N SER A 116 -12.64 5.64 -3.92
CA SER A 116 -12.42 5.45 -2.48
C SER A 116 -11.06 4.83 -2.18
N ASN A 117 -10.69 3.76 -2.89
CA ASN A 117 -9.42 3.07 -2.69
C ASN A 117 -8.22 3.95 -3.09
N THR A 118 -8.32 4.63 -4.24
CA THR A 118 -7.25 5.49 -4.75
C THR A 118 -7.08 6.72 -3.86
N PHE A 119 -8.17 7.34 -3.41
CA PHE A 119 -8.11 8.47 -2.50
C PHE A 119 -7.38 8.14 -1.18
N GLU A 120 -7.70 7.00 -0.57
CA GLU A 120 -7.00 6.56 0.66
C GLU A 120 -5.54 6.17 0.39
N ALA A 121 -5.23 5.54 -0.74
CA ALA A 121 -3.86 5.22 -1.12
C ALA A 121 -3.01 6.48 -1.34
N LEU A 122 -3.58 7.51 -1.98
CA LEU A 122 -2.93 8.79 -2.20
C LEU A 122 -2.70 9.54 -0.88
N LYS A 123 -3.71 9.57 0.01
CA LYS A 123 -3.57 10.16 1.35
C LYS A 123 -2.46 9.49 2.15
N HIS A 124 -2.40 8.14 2.14
CA HIS A 124 -1.32 7.40 2.78
C HIS A 124 0.05 7.77 2.20
N THR A 125 0.16 7.83 0.87
CA THR A 125 1.41 8.19 0.18
C THR A 125 1.87 9.61 0.54
N LEU A 126 0.93 10.54 0.75
CA LEU A 126 1.22 11.92 1.14
C LEU A 126 1.27 12.13 2.67
N SER A 127 1.20 11.06 3.47
CA SER A 127 1.18 11.12 4.94
C SER A 127 0.03 11.99 5.50
N LEU A 128 -1.11 12.02 4.80
CA LEU A 128 -2.34 12.70 5.23
C LEU A 128 -3.20 11.78 6.11
N PRO A 129 -4.11 12.31 6.96
CA PRO A 129 -4.94 11.50 7.86
C PRO A 129 -5.86 10.54 7.11
N THR A 130 -5.64 9.23 7.21
CA THR A 130 -6.45 8.19 6.53
C THR A 130 -7.67 7.78 7.33
N SER A 131 -8.72 7.29 6.67
CA SER A 131 -9.85 6.66 7.37
C SER A 131 -9.42 5.33 8.03
N SER A 132 -10.17 4.87 9.04
CA SER A 132 -9.81 3.67 9.81
C SER A 132 -9.62 2.45 8.90
N ILE A 133 -8.70 1.54 9.27
CA ILE A 133 -8.47 0.27 8.56
C ILE A 133 -9.76 -0.52 8.36
N LYS A 134 -10.69 -0.46 9.32
CA LYS A 134 -11.99 -1.15 9.27
C LYS A 134 -12.83 -0.72 8.06
N THR A 135 -12.87 0.58 7.77
CA THR A 135 -13.58 1.15 6.59
C THR A 135 -12.90 0.82 5.27
N ARG A 136 -11.56 0.74 5.25
CA ARG A 136 -10.78 0.42 4.04
C ARG A 136 -10.91 -1.08 3.69
N TRP A 137 -10.97 -1.94 4.70
CA TRP A 137 -11.05 -3.39 4.53
C TRP A 137 -12.33 -3.86 3.83
N SER A 138 -13.47 -3.22 4.07
CA SER A 138 -14.74 -3.57 3.41
C SER A 138 -14.76 -3.25 1.92
N LEU A 139 -13.91 -2.33 1.46
CA LEU A 139 -13.89 -1.80 0.09
C LEU A 139 -12.77 -2.37 -0.79
N MET A 140 -11.81 -3.09 -0.20
CA MET A 140 -10.68 -3.69 -0.92
C MET A 140 -11.06 -5.00 -1.62
N LYS A 141 -10.58 -5.17 -2.86
CA LYS A 141 -10.63 -6.45 -3.58
C LYS A 141 -9.74 -7.46 -2.86
N GLN A 142 -9.99 -8.75 -3.06
CA GLN A 142 -9.29 -9.82 -2.33
C GLN A 142 -7.78 -9.81 -2.57
N LYS A 143 -7.34 -9.50 -3.80
CA LYS A 143 -5.93 -9.33 -4.14
C LYS A 143 -5.27 -8.20 -3.34
N ASP A 144 -5.95 -7.06 -3.22
CA ASP A 144 -5.43 -5.89 -2.50
C ASP A 144 -5.33 -6.14 -1.00
N LYS A 145 -6.24 -6.95 -0.44
CA LYS A 145 -6.18 -7.39 0.97
C LYS A 145 -4.92 -8.22 1.23
N VAL A 146 -4.59 -9.15 0.34
CA VAL A 146 -3.38 -9.98 0.47
C VAL A 146 -2.13 -9.11 0.40
N THR A 147 -2.04 -8.21 -0.58
CA THR A 147 -0.91 -7.27 -0.69
C THR A 147 -0.79 -6.39 0.56
N TYR A 148 -1.90 -5.86 1.08
CA TYR A 148 -1.90 -5.05 2.30
C TYR A 148 -1.38 -5.82 3.51
N ILE A 149 -1.84 -7.06 3.72
CA ILE A 149 -1.34 -7.91 4.82
C ILE A 149 0.16 -8.16 4.67
N LEU A 150 0.60 -8.44 3.44
CA LEU A 150 1.98 -8.78 3.13
C LEU A 150 2.93 -7.60 3.42
N GLU A 151 2.57 -6.39 2.97
CA GLU A 151 3.38 -5.18 3.16
C GLU A 151 3.33 -4.66 4.60
N THR A 152 2.17 -4.74 5.26
CA THR A 152 1.98 -4.12 6.59
C THR A 152 2.47 -5.00 7.72
N PHE A 153 2.36 -6.33 7.60
CA PHE A 153 2.67 -7.26 8.68
C PHE A 153 3.78 -8.24 8.32
N VAL A 154 3.68 -8.94 7.18
CA VAL A 154 4.59 -10.05 6.85
C VAL A 154 6.01 -9.56 6.56
N LEU A 155 6.17 -8.56 5.69
CA LEU A 155 7.45 -7.98 5.33
C LEU A 155 8.21 -7.39 6.54
N PRO A 156 7.59 -6.57 7.41
CA PRO A 156 8.24 -6.08 8.62
C PRO A 156 8.68 -7.17 9.58
N ILE A 157 7.83 -8.18 9.82
CA ILE A 157 8.17 -9.33 10.68
C ILE A 157 9.35 -10.11 10.10
N PHE A 158 9.36 -10.34 8.78
CA PHE A 158 10.44 -11.02 8.09
C PHE A 158 11.77 -10.26 8.23
N PHE A 159 11.78 -8.95 8.01
CA PHE A 159 12.98 -8.14 8.18
C PHE A 159 13.46 -8.07 9.64
N LEU A 160 12.55 -7.99 10.60
CA LEU A 160 12.88 -8.08 12.03
C LEU A 160 13.54 -9.41 12.39
N ALA A 161 13.01 -10.53 11.88
CA ALA A 161 13.59 -11.85 12.08
C ALA A 161 15.00 -11.95 11.46
N LEU A 162 15.21 -11.37 10.28
CA LEU A 162 16.51 -11.35 9.61
C LEU A 162 17.54 -10.49 10.36
N ILE A 163 17.13 -9.35 10.92
CA ILE A 163 17.99 -8.52 11.77
C ILE A 163 18.35 -9.26 13.07
N ALA A 164 17.38 -9.89 13.74
CA ALA A 164 17.62 -10.67 14.94
C ALA A 164 18.60 -11.84 14.67
N TYR A 165 18.44 -12.52 13.53
CA TYR A 165 19.37 -13.55 13.07
C TYR A 165 20.79 -12.98 12.89
N PHE A 166 20.93 -11.85 12.21
CA PHE A 166 22.23 -11.21 11.99
C PHE A 166 22.92 -10.82 13.29
N ILE A 167 22.18 -10.26 14.25
CA ILE A 167 22.70 -9.93 15.59
C ILE A 167 23.17 -11.20 16.32
N GLY A 168 22.38 -12.27 16.28
CA GLY A 168 22.75 -13.55 16.89
C GLY A 168 24.02 -14.15 16.27
N PHE A 169 24.12 -14.11 14.94
CA PHE A 169 25.30 -14.58 14.20
C PHE A 169 26.57 -13.77 14.54
N VAL A 170 26.47 -12.44 14.61
CA VAL A 170 27.60 -11.58 15.00
C VAL A 170 28.02 -11.85 16.45
N THR A 171 27.05 -12.00 17.36
CA THR A 171 27.31 -12.32 18.77
C THR A 171 28.02 -13.68 18.90
N TYR A 172 27.63 -14.67 18.09
CA TYR A 172 28.29 -15.97 18.01
C TYR A 172 29.73 -15.87 17.50
N LEU A 173 29.98 -15.13 16.42
CA LEU A 173 31.34 -14.91 15.90
C LEU A 173 32.27 -14.23 16.90
N ILE A 174 31.75 -13.25 17.65
CA ILE A 174 32.50 -12.56 18.70
C ILE A 174 32.78 -13.53 19.87
N SER A 175 31.79 -14.30 20.29
CA SER A 175 31.91 -15.25 21.40
C SER A 175 32.92 -16.37 21.09
N THR A 176 32.91 -16.92 19.87
CA THR A 176 33.86 -17.97 19.44
C THR A 176 35.30 -17.46 19.27
N ARG A 177 35.49 -16.17 18.94
CA ARG A 177 36.81 -15.54 18.92
C ARG A 177 37.34 -15.16 20.29
N LEU A 178 36.46 -14.77 21.22
CA LEU A 178 36.86 -14.36 22.58
C LEU A 178 37.01 -15.55 23.54
N PHE A 179 36.20 -16.58 23.35
CA PHE A 179 36.21 -17.81 24.16
C PHE A 179 36.52 -18.97 23.21
N HIS A 180 37.79 -19.37 23.16
CA HIS A 180 38.20 -20.58 22.47
C HIS A 180 37.42 -21.77 23.05
N ASN A 181 36.47 -22.31 22.27
CA ASN A 181 35.65 -23.49 22.55
C ASN A 181 34.94 -23.49 23.90
N THR A 182 33.60 -23.33 23.93
CA THR A 182 32.66 -24.06 24.84
C THR A 182 31.26 -23.43 24.98
N ILE A 183 30.59 -22.95 23.92
CA ILE A 183 29.12 -22.72 24.00
C ILE A 183 28.44 -23.23 22.73
N GLY A 184 27.45 -24.11 22.93
CA GLY A 184 26.95 -25.11 21.98
C GLY A 184 26.33 -24.61 20.68
N THR A 185 26.68 -25.31 19.60
CA THR A 185 26.26 -25.13 18.21
C THR A 185 24.84 -25.61 17.89
N GLU A 186 24.18 -26.34 18.81
CA GLU A 186 22.95 -27.08 18.48
C GLU A 186 21.64 -26.30 18.70
N THR A 187 21.61 -25.35 19.63
CA THR A 187 20.39 -24.55 19.89
C THR A 187 20.19 -23.41 18.88
N PHE A 188 21.28 -22.84 18.37
CA PHE A 188 21.23 -21.76 17.37
C PHE A 188 20.85 -22.26 15.98
N SER A 189 21.28 -23.48 15.60
CA SER A 189 20.97 -24.06 14.29
C SER A 189 19.50 -24.46 14.17
N SER A 190 18.91 -25.04 15.21
CA SER A 190 17.51 -25.51 15.19
C SER A 190 16.48 -24.37 15.13
N ILE A 191 16.70 -23.27 15.85
CA ILE A 191 15.83 -22.08 15.81
C ILE A 191 15.97 -21.35 14.46
N ALA A 192 17.18 -21.29 13.90
CA ALA A 192 17.42 -20.67 12.59
C ALA A 192 16.79 -21.50 11.44
N ILE A 193 16.96 -22.82 11.46
CA ILE A 193 16.39 -23.71 10.45
C ILE A 193 14.86 -23.68 10.53
N SER A 194 14.27 -23.70 11.72
CA SER A 194 12.81 -23.64 11.89
C SER A 194 12.21 -22.30 11.45
N SER A 195 12.87 -21.17 11.72
CA SER A 195 12.42 -19.84 11.26
C SER A 195 12.54 -19.65 9.75
N ILE A 196 13.63 -20.13 9.13
CA ILE A 196 13.79 -20.14 7.65
C ILE A 196 12.77 -21.07 7.00
N SER A 197 12.53 -22.25 7.58
CA SER A 197 11.55 -23.22 7.07
C SER A 197 10.12 -22.69 7.17
N LEU A 198 9.78 -22.02 8.27
CA LEU A 198 8.47 -21.39 8.45
C LEU A 198 8.27 -20.22 7.47
N ALA A 199 9.30 -19.40 7.27
CA ALA A 199 9.25 -18.31 6.28
C ALA A 199 9.10 -18.86 4.84
N ALA A 200 9.82 -19.93 4.49
CA ALA A 200 9.70 -20.59 3.18
C ALA A 200 8.32 -21.21 2.97
N LEU A 201 7.74 -21.84 4.00
CA LEU A 201 6.40 -22.43 3.96
C LEU A 201 5.31 -21.35 3.80
N ILE A 202 5.42 -20.23 4.53
CA ILE A 202 4.52 -19.09 4.39
C ILE A 202 4.61 -18.52 2.98
N MET A 203 5.82 -18.34 2.44
CA MET A 203 6.03 -17.86 1.07
C MET A 203 5.48 -18.83 0.01
N SER A 204 5.60 -20.15 0.20
CA SER A 204 5.09 -21.13 -0.77
C SER A 204 3.56 -21.22 -0.77
N VAL A 205 2.93 -21.18 0.41
CA VAL A 205 1.47 -21.15 0.55
C VAL A 205 0.90 -19.86 -0.05
N LEU A 206 1.56 -18.73 0.18
CA LEU A 206 1.13 -17.46 -0.38
C LEU A 206 1.34 -17.37 -1.89
N TYR A 207 2.41 -17.97 -2.44
CA TYR A 207 2.61 -18.08 -3.88
C TYR A 207 1.54 -18.94 -4.56
N SER A 208 1.09 -20.03 -3.92
CA SER A 208 0.02 -20.86 -4.49
C SER A 208 -1.36 -20.21 -4.45
N LEU A 209 -1.59 -19.29 -3.51
CA LEU A 209 -2.85 -18.52 -3.39
C LEU A 209 -2.94 -17.33 -4.35
N ASN A 210 -1.83 -16.95 -4.98
CA ASN A 210 -1.75 -15.83 -5.92
C ASN A 210 -1.80 -16.29 -7.40
N LYS A 211 -1.93 -17.59 -7.64
CA LYS A 211 -2.31 -18.20 -8.93
C LYS A 211 -3.81 -18.40 -8.98
#